data_AF-A0A365YX45-F1
#
_entry.id   AF-A0A365YX45-F1
#
_cell.length_a   1.000
_cell.length_b   1.000
_cell.length_c   1.000
_cell.angle_alpha   90.00
_cell.angle_beta   90.00
_cell.angle_gamma   90.00
#
_symmetry.space_group_name_H-M   'P 1'
#
loop_
_entity.id
_entity.type
_entity.pdbx_description
1 polymer ?
#
loop_
_entity_poly.entity_id
_entity_poly.type
_entity_poly.pdbx_seq_one_letter_code
_entity_poly.pdbx_strand_id
1 'polypeptide(L)'
;MSRLSPQQLSARRVAPLKNGVISDGGNLWLVARHPSKVWIFRYTSPVSGKRREMGLGSAHTLSLADARRHAAEARNLLIERIDPLGSGPIDLR
;
A
#
# COMPACT_ATOMS: atom_id res chain seq x y z
N MET A 1 -3.63 9.91 3.80
CA MET A 1 -3.90 8.53 4.27
C MET A 1 -5.33 8.18 3.89
N SER A 2 -5.62 6.90 3.60
CA SER A 2 -7.00 6.52 3.27
C SER A 2 -7.88 6.71 4.50
N ARG A 3 -8.98 7.46 4.35
CA ARG A 3 -9.99 7.63 5.40
C ARG A 3 -10.99 6.47 5.43
N LEU A 4 -10.84 5.50 4.53
CA LEU A 4 -11.70 4.33 4.42
C LEU A 4 -11.30 3.27 5.45
N SER A 5 -12.29 2.62 6.05
CA SER A 5 -12.07 1.36 6.77
C SER A 5 -11.44 0.34 5.83
N PRO A 6 -10.64 -0.63 6.33
CA PRO A 6 -10.06 -1.67 5.48
C PRO A 6 -11.10 -2.48 4.70
N GLN A 7 -10.65 -3.15 3.63
CA GLN A 7 -11.41 -4.18 2.88
C GLN A 7 -12.57 -3.67 2.00
N GLN A 8 -12.43 -2.50 1.38
CA GLN A 8 -13.46 -1.87 0.55
C GLN A 8 -13.48 -2.31 -0.93
N LEU A 9 -12.46 -3.04 -1.38
CA LEU A 9 -12.43 -3.60 -2.74
C LEU A 9 -12.86 -5.05 -2.77
N SER A 10 -13.32 -5.46 -3.95
CA SER A 10 -13.48 -6.85 -4.33
C SER A 10 -12.61 -7.14 -5.54
N ALA A 11 -12.24 -8.41 -5.75
CA ALA A 11 -11.47 -8.83 -6.92
C ALA A 11 -12.13 -8.39 -8.25
N ARG A 12 -13.47 -8.35 -8.29
CA ARG A 12 -14.25 -7.89 -9.46
C ARG A 12 -14.04 -6.41 -9.80
N ARG A 13 -13.68 -5.57 -8.82
CA ARG A 13 -13.35 -4.16 -9.05
C ARG A 13 -11.88 -3.98 -9.47
N VAL A 14 -11.00 -4.90 -9.09
CA VAL A 14 -9.57 -4.87 -9.40
C VAL A 14 -9.28 -5.34 -10.82
N ALA A 15 -9.88 -6.46 -11.24
CA ALA A 15 -9.59 -7.10 -12.52
C ALA A 15 -9.77 -6.19 -13.75
N PRO A 16 -10.89 -5.45 -13.92
CA PRO A 16 -11.11 -4.65 -15.13
C PRO A 16 -10.37 -3.30 -15.12
N LEU A 17 -9.77 -2.88 -13.99
CA LEU A 17 -9.16 -1.56 -13.89
C LEU A 17 -7.94 -1.44 -14.81
N LYS A 18 -8.04 -0.68 -15.90
CA LYS A 18 -6.93 -0.50 -16.85
C LYS A 18 -5.94 0.57 -16.38
N ASN A 19 -6.46 1.69 -15.87
CA ASN A 19 -5.68 2.84 -15.44
C ASN A 19 -6.30 3.47 -14.20
N GLY A 20 -5.48 4.08 -13.34
CA GLY A 20 -5.93 4.87 -12.21
C GLY A 20 -5.49 4.30 -10.86
N VAL A 21 -6.01 4.89 -9.79
CA VAL A 21 -5.63 4.55 -8.41
C VAL A 21 -6.90 4.33 -7.59
N ILE A 22 -7.03 3.15 -6.98
CA ILE A 22 -8.17 2.81 -6.12
C ILE A 22 -7.70 2.36 -4.74
N SER A 23 -8.46 2.68 -3.70
CA SER A 23 -8.14 2.33 -2.31
C SER A 23 -8.94 1.11 -1.86
N ASP A 24 -8.27 0.13 -1.24
CA ASP A 24 -8.93 -0.91 -0.44
C ASP A 24 -9.24 -0.43 0.98
N GLY A 25 -8.61 0.65 1.43
CA GLY A 25 -8.69 1.11 2.82
C GLY A 25 -7.58 0.47 3.66
N GLY A 26 -7.44 0.89 4.92
CA GLY A 26 -6.33 0.42 5.76
C GLY A 26 -4.96 0.71 5.15
N ASN A 27 -4.81 1.86 4.48
CA ASN A 27 -3.59 2.31 3.81
C ASN A 27 -3.17 1.46 2.59
N LEU A 28 -3.97 0.49 2.15
CA LEU A 28 -3.74 -0.30 0.95
C LEU A 28 -4.38 0.35 -0.28
N TRP A 29 -3.61 0.47 -1.36
CA TRP A 29 -4.04 1.03 -2.64
C TRP A 29 -3.56 0.17 -3.79
N LEU A 30 -4.33 0.16 -4.87
CA LEU A 30 -3.93 -0.37 -6.16
C LEU A 30 -3.62 0.77 -7.11
N VAL A 31 -2.46 0.73 -7.74
CA VAL A 31 -2.09 1.61 -8.86
C VAL A 31 -2.11 0.78 -10.13
N ALA A 32 -3.01 1.12 -11.07
CA ALA A 32 -3.11 0.49 -12.36
C ALA A 32 -2.60 1.43 -13.46
N ARG A 33 -1.71 0.90 -14.31
CA ARG A 33 -1.31 1.46 -15.60
C ARG A 33 -1.08 0.29 -16.54
N HIS A 34 -2.03 0.01 -17.42
CA HIS A 34 -2.02 -1.17 -18.27
C HIS A 34 -0.65 -1.34 -18.98
N PRO A 35 -0.05 -2.55 -18.96
CA PRO A 35 -0.59 -3.83 -18.44
C PRO A 35 -0.34 -4.06 -16.94
N SER A 36 0.29 -3.12 -16.25
CA SER A 36 0.75 -3.25 -14.87
C SER A 36 -0.28 -2.83 -13.84
N LYS A 37 -0.32 -3.57 -12.73
CA LYS A 37 -1.11 -3.25 -11.53
C LYS A 37 -0.25 -3.57 -10.33
N VAL A 38 -0.08 -2.62 -9.42
CA VAL A 38 0.80 -2.77 -8.25
C VAL A 38 0.04 -2.39 -6.99
N TRP A 39 0.16 -3.22 -5.97
CA TRP A 39 -0.30 -2.91 -4.62
C TRP A 39 0.73 -2.03 -3.94
N ILE A 40 0.27 -0.93 -3.34
CA ILE A 40 1.10 -0.04 -2.53
C ILE A 40 0.47 0.20 -1.16
N PHE A 41 1.33 0.34 -0.16
CA PHE A 41 0.97 0.76 1.18
C PHE A 41 1.41 2.21 1.41
N ARG A 42 0.44 3.11 1.63
CA ARG A 42 0.70 4.55 1.81
C ARG A 42 0.61 4.96 3.26
N TYR A 43 1.67 5.49 3.84
CA TYR A 43 1.72 5.80 5.27
C TYR A 43 2.53 7.06 5.55
N THR A 44 2.49 7.52 6.80
CA THR A 44 3.41 8.53 7.32
C THR A 44 4.42 7.80 8.19
N SER A 45 5.71 7.98 7.92
CA SER A 45 6.78 7.38 8.71
C SER A 45 6.63 7.77 10.18
N PRO A 46 6.63 6.81 11.12
CA PRO A 46 6.56 7.11 12.56
C PRO A 46 7.88 7.67 13.10
N VAL A 47 8.94 7.61 12.29
CA VAL A 47 10.30 8.09 12.59
C VAL A 47 10.51 9.48 12.02
N SER A 48 10.26 9.69 10.73
CA SER A 48 10.57 10.96 10.05
C SER A 48 9.38 11.90 9.88
N GLY A 49 8.15 11.43 10.12
CA GLY A 49 6.93 12.21 9.85
C GLY A 49 6.64 12.44 8.36
N LYS A 50 7.48 11.93 7.46
CA LYS A 50 7.31 12.09 6.00
C LYS A 50 6.31 11.07 5.46
N ARG A 51 5.54 11.46 4.44
CA ARG A 51 4.68 10.54 3.68
C ARG A 51 5.55 9.60 2.85
N ARG A 52 5.20 8.31 2.85
CA ARG A 52 5.88 7.25 2.10
C ARG A 52 4.89 6.36 1.36
N GLU A 53 5.39 5.75 0.29
CA GLU A 53 4.69 4.70 -0.46
C GLU A 53 5.60 3.47 -0.54
N MET A 54 5.12 2.34 -0.02
CA MET A 54 5.81 1.05 -0.08
C MET A 54 5.14 0.15 -1.11
N GLY A 55 5.87 -0.31 -2.12
CA GLY A 55 5.39 -1.35 -3.02
C GLY A 55 5.23 -2.68 -2.28
N LEU A 56 4.07 -3.32 -2.40
CA LEU A 56 3.80 -4.64 -1.83
C LEU A 56 3.96 -5.76 -2.86
N GLY A 57 3.80 -5.44 -4.15
CA GLY A 57 3.97 -6.39 -5.25
C GLY A 57 2.97 -6.19 -6.39
N SER A 58 3.19 -6.90 -7.49
CA SER A 58 2.30 -6.92 -8.66
C SER A 58 0.98 -7.59 -8.31
N ALA A 59 -0.15 -7.00 -8.72
CA ALA A 59 -1.48 -7.61 -8.55
C ALA A 59 -1.71 -8.83 -9.46
N HIS A 60 -0.78 -9.12 -10.38
CA HIS A 60 -0.76 -10.38 -11.16
C HIS A 60 -0.21 -11.56 -10.36
N THR A 61 0.62 -11.29 -9.34
CA THR A 61 1.26 -12.32 -8.51
C THR A 61 0.71 -12.32 -7.09
N LEU A 62 0.38 -11.13 -6.56
CA LEU A 62 -0.12 -10.92 -5.20
C LEU A 62 -1.64 -10.70 -5.23
N SER A 63 -2.38 -11.64 -4.65
CA SER A 63 -3.83 -11.55 -4.54
C SER A 63 -4.24 -10.35 -3.67
N LEU A 64 -5.50 -9.90 -3.80
CA LEU A 64 -6.03 -8.85 -2.91
C LEU A 64 -5.99 -9.28 -1.43
N ALA A 65 -6.19 -10.57 -1.14
CA ALA A 65 -6.13 -11.09 0.22
C ALA A 65 -4.70 -11.02 0.79
N ASP A 66 -3.70 -11.42 -0.01
CA ASP A 66 -2.29 -11.32 0.41
C ASP A 66 -1.83 -9.88 0.57
N ALA A 67 -2.25 -8.98 -0.34
CA ALA A 67 -1.97 -7.57 -0.23
C ALA A 67 -2.56 -6.96 1.07
N ARG A 68 -3.74 -7.41 1.50
CA ARG A 68 -4.34 -7.03 2.79
C ARG A 68 -3.53 -7.53 3.98
N ARG A 69 -3.02 -8.77 3.90
CA ARG A 69 -2.15 -9.35 4.93
C ARG A 69 -0.85 -8.56 5.07
N HIS A 70 -0.16 -8.27 3.96
CA HIS A 70 1.06 -7.45 3.99
C HIS A 70 0.79 -6.02 4.50
N ALA A 71 -0.35 -5.43 4.12
CA ALA A 71 -0.74 -4.13 4.66
C ALA A 71 -1.04 -4.19 6.17
N ALA A 72 -1.57 -5.29 6.69
CA ALA A 72 -1.77 -5.48 8.13
C ALA A 72 -0.45 -5.60 8.89
N GLU A 73 0.48 -6.41 8.38
CA GLU A 73 1.85 -6.52 8.91
C GLU A 73 2.52 -5.14 8.95
N ALA A 74 2.44 -4.36 7.87
CA ALA A 74 2.99 -3.00 7.83
C ALA A 74 2.33 -2.05 8.82
N ARG A 75 1.02 -2.16 9.07
CA ARG A 75 0.33 -1.36 10.10
C ARG A 75 0.81 -1.73 11.51
N ASN A 76 1.08 -3.00 11.79
CA ASN A 76 1.62 -3.43 13.07
C ASN A 76 2.99 -2.80 13.33
N LEU A 77 3.87 -2.75 12.32
CA LEU A 77 5.15 -2.04 12.43
C LEU A 77 4.97 -0.56 12.77
N LEU A 78 3.98 0.12 12.19
CA LEU A 78 3.69 1.52 12.52
C LEU A 78 3.26 1.72 13.98
N ILE A 79 2.49 0.77 14.54
CA ILE A 79 2.09 0.79 15.96
C ILE A 79 3.31 0.67 16.86
N GLU A 80 4.27 -0.18 16.48
CA GLU A 80 5.56 -0.35 17.14
C GLU A 80 6.54 0.79 16.86
N ARG A 81 6.11 1.83 16.13
CA ARG A 81 6.92 2.99 15.69
C ARG A 81 8.11 2.62 14.80
N ILE A 82 8.03 1.48 14.12
CA ILE A 82 9.01 1.02 13.13
C ILE A 82 8.56 1.48 11.73
N ASP A 83 9.50 1.99 10.93
CA ASP A 83 9.22 2.37 9.54
C ASP A 83 9.23 1.12 8.64
N PRO A 84 8.13 0.75 7.96
CA PRO A 84 8.06 -0.44 7.11
C PRO A 84 9.07 -0.48 5.96
N LEU A 85 9.52 0.66 5.43
CA LEU A 85 10.56 0.72 4.38
C LEU A 85 11.98 0.80 4.97
N GLY A 86 12.11 0.77 6.29
CA GLY A 86 13.32 1.16 6.99
C GLY A 86 13.62 2.67 6.82
N SER A 87 14.52 3.15 7.67
CA SER A 87 15.18 4.43 7.43
C SER A 87 16.27 4.24 6.36
N GLY A 88 15.91 4.35 5.08
CA GLY A 88 16.90 4.76 4.08
C GLY A 88 17.49 6.11 4.50
N PRO A 89 18.80 6.36 4.26
CA PRO A 89 19.46 7.58 4.72
C PRO A 89 18.67 8.81 4.30
N ILE A 90 18.66 9.82 5.17
CA ILE A 90 18.14 11.15 4.84
C ILE A 90 18.94 11.63 3.62
N ASP A 91 18.39 11.50 2.41
CA ASP A 91 18.99 12.08 1.22
C ASP A 91 18.83 13.61 1.35
N LEU A 92 19.92 14.25 1.79
CA LEU A 92 20.09 15.70 1.88
C LEU A 92 20.53 16.26 0.51
N ARG A 93 19.78 15.94 -0.54
CA ARG A 93 19.98 16.55 -1.86
C ARG A 93 18.78 17.37 -2.26
#